data_AF-A0A9D3TD53-F1
#
_entry.id   AF-A0A9D3TD53-F1
#
_cell.length_a   1.000
_cell.length_b   1.000
_cell.length_c   1.000
_cell.angle_alpha   90.00
_cell.angle_beta   90.00
_cell.angle_gamma   90.00
#
_symmetry.space_group_name_H-M   'P 1'
#
loop_
_entity.id
_entity.type
_entity.pdbx_description
1 polymer ?
#
loop_
_entity_poly.entity_id
_entity_poly.type
_entity_poly.pdbx_seq_one_letter_code
_entity_poly.pdbx_strand_id
1 'polypeptide(L)'
;MSKPSQQRSTTDQNGVSVIQTQAHSSGLQQVPQLVPVSPGGGGKAVPPSKMKKTIADKDSDEYRQRRERNNLAVKKSRMRSKQKAQDTQQRVNELKEENERLEAKIKLLSKELSVLKDLFLEHAHNLADNVQPQGTEAPSPGQNNNNSSNNNNNNHKHP
;
A
#
# COMPACT_ATOMS: atom_id res chain seq x y z
N MET A 1 26.82 21.08 23.95
CA MET A 1 26.36 19.75 24.42
C MET A 1 24.93 19.55 23.94
N SER A 2 24.74 19.02 22.73
CA SER A 2 23.42 18.80 22.14
C SER A 2 23.34 17.37 21.60
N LYS A 3 22.40 16.57 22.13
CA LYS A 3 22.16 15.18 21.74
C LYS A 3 21.31 15.15 20.46
N PRO A 4 21.64 14.34 19.43
CA PRO A 4 20.70 14.09 18.35
C PRO A 4 19.67 13.02 18.72
N SER A 5 18.47 13.25 18.21
CA SER A 5 17.21 12.53 18.41
C SER A 5 17.28 11.07 17.95
N GLN A 6 16.76 10.14 18.76
CA GLN A 6 16.68 8.72 18.43
C GLN A 6 15.63 8.49 17.33
N GLN A 7 16.06 8.04 16.16
CA GLN A 7 15.17 7.44 15.17
C GLN A 7 14.80 6.03 15.64
N ARG A 8 13.51 5.79 15.90
CA ARG A 8 13.00 4.44 16.18
C ARG A 8 12.94 3.65 14.87
N SER A 9 13.67 2.55 14.81
CA SER A 9 13.52 1.52 13.79
C SER A 9 12.44 0.53 14.21
N THR A 10 11.35 0.42 13.45
CA THR A 10 10.42 -0.72 13.56
C THR A 10 10.78 -1.71 12.47
N THR A 11 11.29 -2.88 12.88
CA THR A 11 11.65 -3.98 11.99
C THR A 11 10.48 -4.96 11.95
N ASP A 12 9.82 -5.11 10.80
CA ASP A 12 8.90 -6.23 10.57
C ASP A 12 9.65 -7.48 10.10
N GLN A 13 9.05 -8.66 10.36
CA GLN A 13 9.65 -9.99 10.23
C GLN A 13 10.08 -10.42 8.81
N ASN A 14 10.00 -9.54 7.82
CA ASN A 14 10.47 -9.79 6.45
C ASN A 14 11.72 -8.98 6.05
N GLY A 15 12.38 -8.29 6.98
CA GLY A 15 13.73 -7.74 6.77
C GLY A 15 13.83 -6.63 5.71
N VAL A 16 12.72 -5.98 5.34
CA VAL A 16 12.72 -4.85 4.42
C VAL A 16 12.71 -3.55 5.23
N SER A 17 13.80 -2.77 5.15
CA SER A 17 13.89 -1.46 5.79
C SER A 17 13.35 -0.39 4.84
N VAL A 18 12.23 0.23 5.19
CA VAL A 18 11.62 1.33 4.43
C VAL A 18 12.06 2.65 5.06
N ILE A 19 12.93 3.39 4.39
CA ILE A 19 13.31 4.74 4.79
C ILE A 19 12.24 5.70 4.27
N GLN A 20 11.39 6.21 5.17
CA GLN A 20 10.41 7.23 4.85
C GLN A 20 11.08 8.61 4.83
N THR A 21 11.39 9.12 3.64
CA THR A 21 11.80 10.52 3.45
C THR A 21 10.56 11.40 3.24
N GLN A 22 10.31 12.34 4.14
CA GLN A 22 9.34 13.42 3.90
C GLN A 22 9.89 14.38 2.83
N ALA A 23 9.06 14.70 1.84
CA ALA A 23 9.40 15.60 0.74
C ALA A 23 9.06 17.05 1.10
N HIS A 24 10.03 17.95 0.96
CA HIS A 24 9.80 19.39 0.84
C HIS A 24 9.89 19.78 -0.64
N SER A 25 8.88 20.49 -1.13
CA SER A 25 8.72 20.92 -2.52
C SER A 25 9.49 22.22 -2.80
N SER A 26 10.38 22.20 -3.79
CA SER A 26 10.75 23.39 -4.59
C SER A 26 11.55 22.93 -5.81
N GLY A 27 11.30 23.58 -6.94
CA GLY A 27 11.64 23.09 -8.28
C GLY A 27 13.12 23.11 -8.69
N LEU A 28 13.29 22.69 -9.94
CA LEU A 28 14.49 22.47 -10.75
C LEU A 28 15.05 21.03 -10.72
N GLN A 29 15.07 20.43 -11.91
CA GLN A 29 15.56 19.08 -12.19
C GLN A 29 16.99 18.91 -11.68
N GLN A 30 17.15 18.04 -10.68
CA GLN A 30 18.45 17.53 -10.27
C GLN A 30 18.46 16.02 -10.55
N VAL A 31 19.34 15.59 -11.45
CA VAL A 31 19.66 14.18 -11.65
C VAL A 31 20.21 13.65 -10.30
N PRO A 32 19.66 12.59 -9.71
CA PRO A 32 20.17 12.06 -8.45
C PRO A 32 21.62 11.58 -8.65
N GLN A 33 22.58 12.27 -8.04
CA GLN A 33 23.95 11.75 -7.93
C GLN A 33 23.96 10.64 -6.88
N LEU A 34 24.18 9.41 -7.35
CA LEU A 34 24.40 8.26 -6.50
C LEU A 34 25.78 8.39 -5.84
N VAL A 35 25.80 8.73 -4.55
CA VAL A 35 27.00 8.55 -3.73
C VAL A 35 27.20 7.05 -3.46
N PRO A 36 28.43 6.52 -3.61
CA PRO A 36 28.70 5.13 -3.28
C PRO A 36 28.59 4.96 -1.76
N VAL A 37 27.55 4.25 -1.30
CA VAL A 37 27.48 3.75 0.06
C VAL A 37 28.62 2.75 0.24
N SER A 38 29.62 3.13 1.03
CA SER A 38 30.65 2.22 1.54
C SER A 38 29.98 1.04 2.24
N PRO A 39 30.36 -0.22 1.93
CA PRO A 39 29.79 -1.39 2.60
C PRO A 39 30.40 -1.51 4.00
N GLY A 40 29.80 -0.82 4.96
CA GLY A 40 30.06 -0.97 6.38
C GLY A 40 29.22 -2.11 6.98
N GLY A 41 29.84 -3.29 7.14
CA GLY A 41 29.52 -4.23 8.22
C GLY A 41 28.37 -5.21 7.98
N GLY A 42 28.71 -6.51 7.86
CA GLY A 42 27.76 -7.59 8.11
C GLY A 42 28.08 -8.91 7.39
N GLY A 43 28.88 -9.77 8.03
CA GLY A 43 29.07 -11.17 7.62
C GLY A 43 30.32 -11.41 6.77
N LYS A 44 31.43 -11.80 7.42
CA LYS A 44 32.57 -12.38 6.72
C LYS A 44 32.16 -13.76 6.18
N ALA A 45 31.65 -13.79 4.95
CA ALA A 45 31.79 -14.99 4.14
C ALA A 45 33.30 -15.22 3.97
N VAL A 46 33.80 -16.31 4.54
CA VAL A 46 35.17 -16.76 4.29
C VAL A 46 35.38 -16.81 2.77
N PRO A 47 36.37 -16.10 2.21
CA PRO A 47 36.63 -16.21 0.78
C PRO A 47 36.99 -17.68 0.50
N PRO A 48 36.46 -18.29 -0.58
CA PRO A 48 36.91 -19.62 -0.95
C PRO A 48 38.42 -19.55 -1.06
N SER A 49 39.08 -20.45 -0.30
CA SER A 49 40.53 -20.61 -0.23
C SER A 49 41.12 -20.37 -1.62
N LYS A 50 42.17 -19.54 -1.68
CA LYS A 50 42.93 -19.20 -2.88
C LYS A 50 43.53 -20.48 -3.49
N MET A 51 42.70 -21.30 -4.12
CA MET A 51 43.16 -22.24 -5.13
C MET A 51 43.77 -21.35 -6.19
N LYS A 52 45.08 -21.49 -6.39
CA LYS A 52 45.83 -20.84 -7.46
C LYS A 52 44.93 -20.86 -8.69
N LYS A 53 44.55 -19.69 -9.20
CA LYS A 53 43.92 -19.57 -10.51
C LYS A 53 44.94 -20.16 -11.47
N THR A 54 44.84 -21.45 -11.76
CA THR A 54 45.45 -22.00 -12.95
C THR A 54 44.88 -21.11 -14.06
N ILE A 55 45.79 -20.45 -14.77
CA ILE A 55 45.41 -19.67 -15.94
C ILE A 55 44.83 -20.70 -16.88
N ALA A 56 43.49 -20.85 -16.83
CA ALA A 56 42.79 -21.77 -17.70
C ALA A 56 43.05 -21.26 -19.10
N ASP A 57 43.69 -22.11 -19.90
CA ASP A 57 43.95 -21.80 -21.29
C ASP A 57 42.63 -21.44 -21.96
N LYS A 58 42.57 -20.24 -22.53
CA LYS A 58 41.34 -19.66 -23.10
C LYS A 58 40.84 -20.49 -24.28
N ASP A 59 41.72 -21.27 -24.89
CA ASP A 59 41.39 -22.13 -26.03
C ASP A 59 41.12 -23.58 -25.62
N SER A 60 41.17 -23.90 -24.31
CA SER A 60 40.78 -25.23 -23.83
C SER A 60 39.28 -25.50 -24.03
N ASP A 61 38.96 -26.74 -24.39
CA ASP A 61 37.56 -27.19 -24.52
C ASP A 61 36.79 -27.04 -23.20
N GLU A 62 37.46 -27.21 -22.06
CA GLU A 62 36.85 -26.99 -20.75
C GLU A 62 36.42 -25.52 -20.56
N TYR A 63 37.25 -24.56 -20.97
CA TYR A 63 36.89 -23.15 -20.94
C TYR A 63 35.68 -22.86 -21.83
N ARG A 64 35.67 -23.38 -23.06
CA ARG A 64 34.55 -23.21 -24.01
C ARG A 64 33.23 -23.70 -23.42
N GLN A 65 33.21 -24.94 -22.89
CA GLN A 65 32.01 -25.50 -22.27
C GLN A 65 31.52 -24.69 -21.05
N ARG A 66 32.45 -24.17 -20.21
CA ARG A 66 32.10 -23.30 -19.08
C ARG A 66 31.47 -21.99 -19.56
N ARG A 67 32.01 -21.39 -20.63
CA ARG A 67 31.48 -20.15 -21.22
C ARG A 67 30.11 -20.35 -21.86
N GLU A 68 29.92 -21.43 -22.61
CA GLU A 68 28.63 -21.79 -23.19
C GLU A 68 27.56 -21.96 -22.11
N ARG A 69 27.86 -22.73 -21.05
CA ARG A 69 26.95 -22.85 -19.89
C ARG A 69 26.65 -21.50 -19.23
N ASN A 70 27.65 -20.64 -19.06
CA ASN A 70 27.43 -19.31 -18.47
C ASN A 70 26.56 -18.43 -19.39
N ASN A 71 26.80 -18.42 -20.69
CA ASN A 71 26.01 -17.67 -21.65
C ASN A 71 24.54 -18.11 -21.61
N LEU A 72 24.27 -19.41 -21.54
CA LEU A 72 22.92 -19.96 -21.37
C LEU A 72 22.29 -19.52 -20.04
N ALA A 73 23.05 -19.59 -18.94
CA ALA A 73 22.57 -19.18 -17.62
C ALA A 73 22.22 -17.67 -17.58
N VAL A 74 23.05 -16.82 -18.19
CA VAL A 74 22.81 -15.38 -18.30
C VAL A 74 21.57 -15.11 -19.14
N LYS A 75 21.43 -15.76 -20.31
CA LYS A 75 20.24 -15.64 -21.15
C LYS A 75 18.98 -16.04 -20.37
N LYS A 76 19.02 -17.18 -19.68
CA LYS A 76 17.92 -17.66 -18.84
C LYS A 76 17.57 -16.67 -17.72
N SER A 77 18.58 -16.14 -17.02
CA SER A 77 18.39 -15.15 -15.96
C SER A 77 17.72 -13.87 -16.49
N ARG A 78 18.22 -13.32 -17.60
CA ARG A 78 17.64 -12.14 -18.25
C ARG A 78 16.19 -12.37 -18.67
N MET A 79 15.91 -13.51 -19.32
CA MET A 79 14.54 -13.84 -19.73
C MET A 79 13.62 -13.97 -18.53
N ARG A 80 14.06 -14.61 -17.44
CA ARG A 80 13.27 -14.72 -16.20
C ARG A 80 12.96 -13.36 -15.60
N SER A 81 13.93 -12.44 -15.56
CA SER A 81 13.71 -11.08 -15.05
C SER A 81 12.73 -10.30 -15.94
N LYS A 82 12.87 -10.43 -17.27
CA LYS A 82 11.93 -9.81 -18.22
C LYS A 82 10.52 -10.35 -18.06
N GLN A 83 10.37 -11.68 -17.97
CA GLN A 83 9.08 -12.33 -17.76
C GLN A 83 8.44 -11.86 -16.46
N LYS A 84 9.19 -11.85 -15.35
CA LYS A 84 8.67 -11.38 -14.06
C LYS A 84 8.16 -9.94 -14.12
N ALA A 85 8.87 -9.06 -14.84
CA ALA A 85 8.42 -7.67 -15.05
C ALA A 85 7.11 -7.62 -15.86
N GLN A 86 7.00 -8.43 -16.92
CA GLN A 86 5.78 -8.54 -17.73
C GLN A 86 4.61 -9.10 -16.92
N ASP A 87 4.82 -10.20 -16.19
CA ASP A 87 3.78 -10.81 -15.33
C ASP A 87 3.29 -9.82 -14.27
N THR A 88 4.20 -9.06 -13.67
CA THR A 88 3.85 -8.03 -12.69
C THR A 88 3.00 -6.93 -13.32
N GLN A 89 3.38 -6.45 -14.52
CA GLN A 89 2.62 -5.43 -15.23
C GLN A 89 1.23 -5.94 -15.62
N GLN A 90 1.14 -7.19 -16.09
CA GLN A 90 -0.14 -7.83 -16.40
C GLN A 90 -1.01 -7.92 -15.14
N ARG A 91 -0.44 -8.36 -14.01
CA ARG A 91 -1.18 -8.45 -12.76
C ARG A 91 -1.70 -7.10 -12.27
N VAL A 92 -0.92 -6.05 -12.43
CA VAL A 92 -1.36 -4.68 -12.12
C VAL A 92 -2.55 -4.27 -12.98
N ASN A 93 -2.53 -4.61 -14.28
CA ASN A 93 -3.64 -4.29 -15.17
C ASN A 93 -4.91 -5.07 -14.78
N GLU A 94 -4.79 -6.38 -14.54
CA GLU A 94 -5.91 -7.21 -14.07
C GLU A 94 -6.54 -6.66 -12.78
N LEU A 95 -5.71 -6.24 -11.82
CA LEU A 95 -6.20 -5.67 -10.57
C LEU A 95 -6.89 -4.32 -10.77
N LYS A 96 -6.44 -3.51 -11.73
CA LYS A 96 -7.09 -2.23 -12.05
C LYS A 96 -8.47 -2.44 -12.67
N GLU A 97 -8.57 -3.34 -13.64
CA GLU A 97 -9.84 -3.70 -14.28
C GLU A 97 -10.83 -4.28 -13.26
N GLU A 98 -10.36 -5.18 -12.39
CA GLU A 98 -11.21 -5.74 -11.34
C GLU A 98 -11.65 -4.68 -10.32
N ASN A 99 -10.76 -3.75 -9.96
CA ASN A 99 -11.13 -2.67 -9.06
C ASN A 99 -12.20 -1.74 -9.68
N GLU A 100 -12.02 -1.34 -10.95
CA GLU A 100 -13.03 -0.54 -11.66
C GLU A 100 -14.40 -1.24 -11.71
N ARG A 101 -14.39 -2.56 -11.99
CA ARG A 101 -15.61 -3.38 -12.00
C ARG A 101 -16.28 -3.42 -10.62
N LEU A 102 -15.50 -3.56 -9.55
CA LEU A 102 -16.01 -3.57 -8.18
C LEU A 102 -16.55 -2.20 -7.77
N GLU A 103 -15.85 -1.12 -8.11
CA GLU A 103 -16.30 0.26 -7.87
C GLU A 103 -17.64 0.54 -8.58
N ALA A 104 -17.78 0.10 -9.83
CA ALA A 104 -19.05 0.20 -10.57
C ALA A 104 -20.18 -0.58 -9.88
N LYS A 105 -19.90 -1.78 -9.37
CA LYS A 105 -20.87 -2.59 -8.62
C LYS A 105 -21.29 -1.92 -7.31
N ILE A 106 -20.34 -1.37 -6.56
CA ILE A 106 -20.61 -0.62 -5.32
C ILE A 106 -21.51 0.58 -5.64
N LYS A 107 -21.19 1.34 -6.68
CA LYS A 107 -21.97 2.51 -7.10
C LYS A 107 -23.40 2.14 -7.47
N LEU A 108 -23.60 1.04 -8.22
CA LEU A 108 -24.93 0.55 -8.58
C LEU A 108 -25.75 0.19 -7.35
N LEU A 109 -25.21 -0.67 -6.49
CA LEU A 109 -25.89 -1.12 -5.26
C LEU A 109 -26.19 0.06 -4.32
N SER A 110 -25.29 1.03 -4.23
CA SER A 110 -25.51 2.25 -3.43
C SER A 110 -26.69 3.07 -3.96
N LYS A 111 -26.84 3.16 -5.28
CA LYS A 111 -27.98 3.83 -5.91
C LYS A 111 -29.28 3.07 -5.66
N GLU A 112 -29.28 1.75 -5.80
CA GLU A 112 -30.45 0.91 -5.50
C GLU A 112 -30.89 1.06 -4.05
N LEU A 113 -29.95 1.05 -3.10
CA LEU A 113 -30.24 1.28 -1.69
C LEU A 113 -30.79 2.69 -1.42
N SER A 114 -30.26 3.72 -2.07
CA SER A 114 -30.80 5.08 -1.95
C SER A 114 -32.25 5.13 -2.41
N VAL A 115 -32.55 4.59 -3.59
CA VAL A 115 -33.91 4.56 -4.14
C VAL A 115 -34.87 3.85 -3.19
N LEU A 116 -34.48 2.69 -2.66
CA LEU A 116 -35.31 1.96 -1.70
C LEU A 116 -35.52 2.78 -0.42
N LYS A 117 -34.46 3.38 0.13
CA LYS A 117 -34.55 4.22 1.32
C LYS A 117 -35.48 5.42 1.10
N ASP A 118 -35.35 6.10 -0.03
CA ASP A 118 -36.16 7.25 -0.39
C ASP A 118 -37.64 6.85 -0.51
N LEU A 119 -37.93 5.69 -1.13
CA LEU A 119 -39.29 5.15 -1.22
C LEU A 119 -39.90 4.82 0.16
N PHE A 120 -39.13 4.20 1.06
CA PHE A 120 -39.59 3.91 2.42
C PHE A 120 -39.85 5.19 3.23
N LEU A 121 -38.98 6.20 3.09
CA LEU A 121 -39.15 7.48 3.76
C LEU A 121 -40.38 8.23 3.22
N GLU A 122 -40.55 8.28 1.90
CA GLU A 122 -41.72 8.89 1.28
C GLU A 122 -43.03 8.23 1.77
N HIS A 123 -43.08 6.90 1.82
CA HIS A 123 -44.26 6.19 2.34
C HIS A 123 -44.49 6.46 3.84
N ALA A 124 -43.43 6.53 4.65
CA ALA A 124 -43.56 6.84 6.07
C ALA A 124 -44.04 8.29 6.31
N HIS A 125 -43.57 9.25 5.51
CA HIS A 125 -44.04 10.64 5.56
C HIS A 125 -45.50 10.75 5.15
N ASN A 126 -45.92 10.12 4.05
CA ASN A 126 -47.32 10.07 3.62
C ASN A 126 -48.24 9.40 4.66
N LEU A 127 -47.74 8.42 5.42
CA LEU A 127 -48.49 7.79 6.50
C LEU A 127 -48.65 8.71 7.73
N ALA A 128 -47.63 9.52 8.05
CA ALA A 128 -47.68 10.49 9.14
C ALA A 128 -48.60 11.67 8.83
N ASP A 129 -48.63 12.16 7.58
CA ASP A 129 -49.48 13.28 7.17
C ASP A 129 -50.98 12.92 7.10
N ASN A 130 -51.30 11.63 6.89
CA ASN A 130 -52.70 11.15 6.91
C ASN A 130 -53.24 10.85 8.33
N VAL A 131 -52.43 11.06 9.38
CA VAL A 131 -52.86 11.07 10.79
C VAL A 131 -52.87 12.52 11.26
N GLN A 132 -53.83 13.29 10.76
CA GLN A 132 -54.06 14.64 11.29
C GLN A 132 -54.49 14.53 12.76
N PRO A 133 -53.79 15.18 13.71
CA PRO A 133 -54.25 15.22 15.09
C PRO A 133 -55.47 16.12 15.15
N GLN A 134 -56.67 15.53 15.31
CA GLN A 134 -57.83 16.28 15.76
C GLN A 134 -57.50 16.85 17.15
N GLY A 135 -57.58 18.18 17.23
CA GLY A 135 -56.99 18.97 18.30
C GLY A 135 -57.46 18.61 19.69
N THR A 136 -56.52 18.58 20.63
CA THR A 136 -56.77 18.85 22.04
C THR A 136 -55.96 20.07 22.42
N GLU A 137 -56.62 21.23 22.44
CA GLU A 137 -56.08 22.45 23.04
C GLU A 137 -55.96 22.27 24.56
N ALA A 138 -54.75 22.43 25.10
CA ALA A 138 -54.52 22.92 26.45
C ALA A 138 -53.06 23.42 26.58
N PRO A 139 -52.83 24.67 27.05
CA PRO A 139 -51.49 25.21 27.24
C PRO A 139 -50.97 24.88 28.64
N SER A 140 -49.71 24.47 28.76
CA SER A 140 -48.98 24.56 30.03
C SER A 140 -47.48 24.79 29.77
N PRO A 141 -46.90 25.94 30.19
CA PRO A 141 -45.48 26.23 30.02
C PRO A 141 -44.71 25.73 31.25
N GLY A 142 -44.14 24.53 31.15
CA GLY A 142 -43.19 23.99 32.11
C GLY A 142 -41.76 24.11 31.60
N GLN A 143 -41.02 25.10 32.09
CA GLN A 143 -39.59 25.27 31.86
C GLN A 143 -38.79 24.06 32.37
N ASN A 144 -37.86 23.52 31.57
CA ASN A 144 -36.58 23.09 32.13
C ASN A 144 -35.47 22.99 31.07
N ASN A 145 -34.52 23.91 31.17
CA ASN A 145 -33.22 23.81 30.52
C ASN A 145 -32.32 22.94 31.40
N ASN A 146 -31.54 22.01 30.81
CA ASN A 146 -30.08 21.98 30.97
C ASN A 146 -29.44 20.77 30.26
N ASN A 147 -28.95 21.05 29.05
CA ASN A 147 -27.59 20.79 28.56
C ASN A 147 -26.81 19.59 29.16
N SER A 148 -26.68 18.52 28.38
CA SER A 148 -25.58 17.57 28.50
C SER A 148 -24.73 17.63 27.25
N SER A 149 -23.70 18.48 27.29
CA SER A 149 -22.66 18.56 26.28
C SER A 149 -21.75 17.34 26.37
N ASN A 150 -21.83 16.51 25.33
CA ASN A 150 -20.71 16.09 24.50
C ASN A 150 -19.37 15.76 25.19
N ASN A 151 -19.00 14.48 25.26
CA ASN A 151 -17.76 13.94 24.68
C ASN A 151 -17.64 12.44 25.00
N ASN A 152 -17.36 11.60 24.01
CA ASN A 152 -16.06 10.96 24.00
C ASN A 152 -15.73 10.24 22.69
N ASN A 153 -14.51 10.58 22.27
CA ASN A 153 -13.80 10.22 21.06
C ASN A 153 -13.27 8.77 21.14
N ASN A 154 -13.38 8.07 20.02
CA ASN A 154 -12.53 6.99 19.51
C ASN A 154 -11.49 6.33 20.44
N ASN A 155 -11.59 5.00 20.56
CA ASN A 155 -10.41 4.14 20.48
C ASN A 155 -10.80 2.73 19.98
N HIS A 156 -10.69 2.47 18.67
CA HIS A 156 -10.72 1.11 18.13
C HIS A 156 -9.32 0.77 17.62
N LYS A 157 -8.55 0.17 18.53
CA LYS A 157 -7.26 -0.45 18.28
C LYS A 157 -7.54 -1.88 17.80
N HIS A 158 -7.19 -2.19 16.56
CA HIS A 158 -7.15 -3.56 16.05
C HIS A 158 -5.73 -3.94 15.62
N PRO A 159 -5.37 -5.23 15.75
CA PRO A 159 -4.00 -5.72 15.95
C PRO A 159 -3.11 -5.66 14.72
#